data_AF-A0A2Z3JQD8-F1
#
_entry.id   AF-A0A2Z3JQD8-F1
#
_cell.length_a   1.000
_cell.length_b   1.000
_cell.length_c   1.000
_cell.angle_alpha   90.00
_cell.angle_beta   90.00
_cell.angle_gamma   90.00
#
_symmetry.space_group_name_H-M   'P 1'
#
loop_
_entity.id
_entity.type
_entity.pdbx_description
1 polymer ?
#
loop_
_entity_poly.entity_id
_entity_poly.type
_entity_poly.pdbx_seq_one_letter_code
_entity_poly.pdbx_strand_id
1 'polypeptide(L)'
;MSAQFPEPEDQLWLREARPSLLGQAAYTLGRAGDTLGLIVVGGLSALLIGVLLVCLLIAALSGSLIATLMMLAALAGVVFAFARFQRRTRQVAISRQGAAALLTPDVAAELSSLEAERIQKLAHLTLRAGASLNPALRQRLNAAATATRDALRATAVGGVLTREAHDARQAADDDLPAALSAYQDLRTTGSNLSYGEVLLSEQLSLIERRMRTISEAQAQQHTRKLEAGRRYLSNKYGEDNDLS
;
A
#
# COMPACT_ATOMS: atom_id res chain seq x y z
N MET A 1 0.51 34.28 47.95
CA MET A 1 -0.78 33.62 47.62
C MET A 1 -0.54 32.83 46.34
N SER A 2 -0.32 31.53 46.48
CA SER A 2 0.00 30.62 45.38
C SER A 2 -1.09 29.54 45.36
N ALA A 3 -1.88 29.48 44.30
CA ALA A 3 -2.92 28.49 44.13
C ALA A 3 -2.31 27.19 43.61
N GLN A 4 -2.46 26.10 44.37
CA GLN A 4 -2.02 24.76 44.03
C GLN A 4 -3.22 24.02 43.42
N PHE A 5 -3.12 23.65 42.14
CA PHE A 5 -4.12 22.84 41.45
C PHE A 5 -3.88 21.34 41.77
N PRO A 6 -4.93 20.55 42.07
CA PRO A 6 -4.81 19.11 42.22
C PRO A 6 -4.75 18.39 40.86
N GLU A 7 -3.83 17.43 40.72
CA GLU A 7 -3.79 16.52 39.57
C GLU A 7 -4.88 15.42 39.68
N PRO A 8 -5.44 14.94 38.55
CA PRO A 8 -6.46 13.89 38.54
C PRO A 8 -5.86 12.47 38.60
N GLU A 9 -6.27 11.69 39.61
CA GLU A 9 -5.86 10.30 39.90
C GLU A 9 -6.52 9.20 39.02
N ASP A 10 -7.24 9.57 37.94
CA ASP A 10 -8.18 8.65 37.27
C ASP A 10 -7.59 7.68 36.21
N GLN A 11 -6.26 7.51 36.14
CA GLN A 11 -5.60 6.68 35.08
C GLN A 11 -5.02 5.34 35.55
N LEU A 12 -5.30 4.90 36.78
CA LEU A 12 -4.71 3.68 37.35
C LEU A 12 -5.27 2.34 36.82
N TRP A 13 -6.44 2.34 36.17
CA TRP A 13 -7.12 1.10 35.72
C TRP A 13 -6.71 0.61 34.32
N LEU A 14 -5.84 1.35 33.61
CA LEU A 14 -5.30 0.95 32.30
C LEU A 14 -4.09 0.00 32.40
N ARG A 15 -3.66 -0.38 33.61
CA ARG A 15 -2.49 -1.22 33.83
C ARG A 15 -2.92 -2.64 34.24
N GLU A 16 -2.56 -3.59 33.39
CA GLU A 16 -2.57 -5.06 33.58
C GLU A 16 -3.81 -5.85 33.11
N ALA A 17 -3.84 -6.17 31.81
CA ALA A 17 -4.38 -7.44 31.33
C ALA A 17 -3.21 -8.36 30.91
N ARG A 18 -2.81 -9.29 31.78
CA ARG A 18 -1.79 -10.31 31.46
C ARG A 18 -2.43 -11.46 30.65
N PRO A 19 -1.89 -11.84 29.48
CA PRO A 19 -2.39 -12.97 28.71
C PRO A 19 -2.00 -14.30 29.36
N SER A 20 -2.95 -15.24 29.42
CA SER A 20 -2.81 -16.55 30.06
C SER A 20 -1.99 -17.54 29.22
N LEU A 21 -1.06 -18.24 29.87
CA LEU A 21 -0.08 -19.19 29.30
C LEU A 21 -0.71 -20.37 28.54
N LEU A 22 -1.99 -20.70 28.81
CA LEU A 22 -2.72 -21.79 28.15
C LEU A 22 -3.04 -21.48 26.67
N GLY A 23 -3.14 -20.20 26.28
CA GLY A 23 -3.38 -19.81 24.89
C GLY A 23 -2.16 -19.97 23.97
N GLN A 24 -0.94 -20.01 24.54
CA GLN A 24 0.30 -20.12 23.77
C GLN A 24 0.59 -21.56 23.30
N ALA A 25 0.18 -22.57 24.06
CA ALA A 25 0.42 -23.98 23.71
C ALA A 25 -0.45 -24.49 22.56
N ALA A 26 -1.67 -23.96 22.41
CA ALA A 26 -2.56 -24.30 21.29
C ALA A 26 -2.05 -23.73 19.95
N TYR A 27 -1.30 -22.63 19.99
CA TYR A 27 -0.80 -21.92 18.80
C TYR A 27 0.41 -22.59 18.13
N THR A 28 1.20 -23.37 18.88
CA THR A 28 2.40 -24.05 18.36
C THR A 28 2.07 -25.34 17.63
N LEU A 29 0.99 -26.04 18.00
CA LEU A 29 0.59 -27.31 17.37
C LEU A 29 0.03 -27.12 15.96
N GLY A 30 -0.64 -25.99 15.68
CA GLY A 30 -1.15 -25.66 14.33
C GLY A 30 -0.07 -25.26 13.33
N ARG A 31 1.14 -24.91 13.78
CA ARG A 31 2.22 -24.35 12.96
C ARG A 31 3.13 -25.40 12.30
N ALA A 32 3.10 -26.64 12.79
CA ALA A 32 3.96 -27.72 12.28
C ALA A 32 3.46 -28.32 10.95
N GLY A 33 2.15 -28.24 10.65
CA GLY A 33 1.58 -28.79 9.41
C GLY A 33 1.88 -27.95 8.15
N ASP A 34 2.02 -26.63 8.28
CA ASP A 34 2.04 -25.71 7.15
C ASP A 34 3.45 -25.44 6.59
N THR A 35 4.50 -25.72 7.38
CA THR A 35 5.90 -25.59 6.95
C THR A 35 6.35 -26.74 6.06
N LEU A 36 5.82 -27.95 6.28
CA LEU A 36 6.07 -29.12 5.42
C LEU A 36 5.50 -28.92 4.01
N GLY A 37 4.32 -28.32 3.88
CA GLY A 37 3.71 -28.04 2.57
C GLY A 37 4.53 -27.07 1.72
N LEU A 38 5.08 -26.02 2.34
CA LEU A 38 5.94 -25.04 1.65
C LEU A 38 7.31 -25.61 1.25
N ILE A 39 7.90 -26.49 2.07
CA ILE A 39 9.17 -27.14 1.74
C ILE A 39 8.99 -28.13 0.59
N VAL A 40 7.89 -28.90 0.57
CA VAL A 40 7.61 -29.87 -0.50
C VAL A 40 7.35 -29.16 -1.83
N VAL A 41 6.55 -28.07 -1.83
CA VAL A 41 6.27 -27.31 -3.07
C VAL A 41 7.50 -26.53 -3.55
N GLY A 42 8.28 -25.95 -2.63
CA GLY A 42 9.54 -25.29 -2.95
C GLY A 42 10.57 -26.25 -3.54
N GLY A 43 10.74 -27.43 -2.94
CA GLY A 43 11.64 -28.48 -3.41
C GLY A 43 11.27 -29.00 -4.80
N LEU A 44 9.98 -29.23 -5.05
CA LEU A 44 9.50 -29.69 -6.36
C LEU A 44 9.77 -28.66 -7.47
N SER A 45 9.63 -27.36 -7.15
CA SER A 45 9.91 -26.28 -8.11
C SER A 45 11.40 -26.15 -8.46
N ALA A 46 12.29 -26.32 -7.46
CA ALA A 46 13.74 -26.28 -7.67
C ALA A 46 14.22 -27.47 -8.50
N LEU A 47 13.64 -28.66 -8.27
CA LEU A 47 13.95 -29.87 -9.02
C LEU A 47 13.56 -29.74 -10.50
N LEU A 48 12.38 -29.16 -10.79
CA LEU A 48 11.93 -28.91 -12.16
C LEU A 48 12.87 -27.94 -12.92
N ILE A 49 13.34 -26.89 -12.24
CA ILE A 49 14.29 -25.91 -12.80
C ILE A 49 15.65 -26.58 -13.07
N GLY A 50 16.10 -27.45 -12.16
CA GLY A 50 17.34 -28.21 -12.33
C GLY A 50 17.31 -29.14 -13.55
N VAL A 51 16.21 -29.86 -13.76
CA VAL A 51 16.02 -30.73 -14.94
C VAL A 51 16.02 -29.91 -16.24
N LEU A 52 15.35 -28.75 -16.25
CA LEU A 52 15.36 -27.83 -17.41
C LEU A 52 16.77 -27.33 -17.75
N LEU A 53 17.59 -27.03 -16.74
CA LEU A 53 18.99 -26.62 -16.91
C LEU A 53 19.87 -27.73 -17.49
N VAL A 54 19.69 -28.98 -17.06
CA VAL A 54 20.44 -30.12 -17.61
C VAL A 54 20.06 -30.37 -19.07
N CYS A 55 18.77 -30.33 -19.41
CA CYS A 55 18.32 -30.41 -20.80
C CYS A 55 18.91 -29.28 -21.66
N LEU A 56 19.12 -28.09 -21.07
CA LEU A 56 19.71 -26.95 -21.77
C LEU A 56 21.19 -27.15 -22.06
N LEU A 57 21.92 -27.73 -21.11
CA LEU A 57 23.31 -28.05 -21.28
C LEU A 57 23.52 -29.11 -22.38
N ILE A 58 22.63 -30.11 -22.44
CA ILE A 58 22.63 -31.14 -23.49
C ILE A 58 22.29 -30.52 -24.85
N ALA A 59 21.29 -29.63 -24.93
CA ALA A 59 20.91 -28.95 -26.17
C ALA A 59 21.99 -28.00 -26.70
N ALA A 60 22.72 -27.32 -25.80
CA ALA A 60 23.83 -26.45 -26.16
C ALA A 60 25.02 -27.23 -26.76
N LEU A 61 25.27 -28.46 -26.28
CA LEU A 61 26.29 -29.35 -26.83
C LEU A 61 25.95 -29.87 -28.24
N SER A 62 24.66 -29.88 -28.61
CA SER A 62 24.18 -30.35 -29.93
C SER A 62 24.41 -29.37 -31.09
N GLY A 63 24.98 -28.18 -30.84
CA GLY A 63 25.43 -27.24 -31.88
C GLY A 63 24.33 -26.54 -32.70
N SER A 64 23.05 -26.71 -32.36
CA SER A 64 21.95 -26.06 -33.09
C SER A 64 21.63 -24.68 -32.51
N LEU A 65 21.98 -23.64 -33.27
CA LEU A 65 21.81 -22.23 -32.91
C LEU A 65 20.33 -21.81 -32.75
N ILE A 66 19.44 -22.49 -33.46
CA ILE A 66 17.98 -22.27 -33.37
C ILE A 66 17.43 -22.91 -32.09
N ALA A 67 17.95 -24.08 -31.70
CA ALA A 67 17.56 -24.76 -30.47
C ALA A 67 17.99 -23.95 -29.24
N THR A 68 19.20 -23.37 -29.25
CA THR A 68 19.67 -22.51 -28.15
C THR A 68 18.85 -21.22 -28.03
N LEU A 69 18.46 -20.58 -29.14
CA LEU A 69 17.64 -19.37 -29.11
C LEU A 69 16.21 -19.62 -28.61
N MET A 70 15.54 -20.69 -29.09
CA MET A 70 14.21 -21.07 -28.62
C MET A 70 14.22 -21.42 -27.12
N MET A 71 15.30 -22.06 -26.67
CA MET A 71 15.44 -22.43 -25.27
C MET A 71 15.75 -21.24 -24.36
N LEU A 72 16.53 -20.26 -24.84
CA LEU A 72 16.79 -19.02 -24.12
C LEU A 72 15.53 -18.15 -24.00
N ALA A 73 14.69 -18.12 -25.03
CA ALA A 73 13.38 -17.48 -24.99
C ALA A 73 12.42 -18.19 -24.01
N ALA A 74 12.41 -19.53 -23.99
CA ALA A 74 11.63 -20.30 -23.02
C ALA A 74 12.12 -20.04 -21.59
N LEU A 75 13.43 -19.94 -21.37
CA LEU A 75 14.02 -19.67 -20.06
C LEU A 75 13.75 -18.24 -19.60
N ALA A 76 13.80 -17.26 -20.50
CA ALA A 76 13.36 -15.89 -20.23
C ALA A 76 11.87 -15.85 -19.86
N GLY A 77 11.04 -16.62 -20.57
CA GLY A 77 9.61 -16.78 -20.26
C GLY A 77 9.37 -17.39 -18.87
N VAL A 78 10.13 -18.42 -18.51
CA VAL A 78 10.04 -19.08 -17.18
C VAL A 78 10.56 -18.16 -16.08
N VAL A 79 11.66 -17.45 -16.28
CA VAL A 79 12.19 -16.47 -15.31
C VAL A 79 11.21 -15.31 -15.13
N PHE A 80 10.60 -14.84 -16.23
CA PHE A 80 9.59 -13.78 -16.16
C PHE A 80 8.30 -14.25 -15.46
N ALA A 81 7.84 -15.46 -15.76
CA ALA A 81 6.71 -16.08 -15.08
C ALA A 81 7.00 -16.32 -13.59
N PHE A 82 8.22 -16.74 -13.25
CA PHE A 82 8.67 -16.99 -11.87
C PHE A 82 8.87 -15.68 -11.11
N ALA A 83 9.39 -14.62 -11.72
CA ALA A 83 9.49 -13.30 -11.12
C ALA A 83 8.08 -12.69 -10.88
N ARG A 84 7.16 -12.87 -11.84
CA ARG A 84 5.76 -12.46 -11.71
C ARG A 84 5.03 -13.28 -10.64
N PHE A 85 5.32 -14.58 -10.54
CA PHE A 85 4.77 -15.47 -9.54
C PHE A 85 5.34 -15.19 -8.14
N GLN A 86 6.65 -14.94 -8.00
CA GLN A 86 7.27 -14.49 -6.74
C GLN A 86 6.72 -13.14 -6.27
N ARG A 87 6.46 -12.20 -7.18
CA ARG A 87 5.78 -10.94 -6.84
C ARG A 87 4.37 -11.20 -6.31
N ARG A 88 3.62 -12.13 -6.92
CA ARG A 88 2.27 -12.52 -6.46
C ARG A 88 2.28 -13.35 -5.17
N THR A 89 3.25 -14.23 -4.96
CA THR A 89 3.33 -15.04 -3.73
C THR A 89 3.88 -14.25 -2.55
N ARG A 90 4.77 -13.27 -2.76
CA ARG A 90 5.11 -12.26 -1.74
C ARG A 90 3.86 -11.48 -1.31
N GLN A 91 2.98 -11.11 -2.23
CA GLN A 91 1.70 -10.46 -1.91
C GLN A 91 0.75 -11.36 -1.10
N VAL A 92 0.79 -12.69 -1.28
CA VAL A 92 -0.04 -13.64 -0.52
C VAL A 92 0.57 -14.02 0.85
N ALA A 93 1.89 -14.14 0.94
CA ALA A 93 2.59 -14.41 2.19
C ALA A 93 2.54 -13.21 3.16
N ILE A 94 2.67 -11.98 2.65
CA ILE A 94 2.54 -10.74 3.44
C ILE A 94 1.11 -10.57 3.94
N SER A 95 0.10 -10.95 3.14
CA SER A 95 -1.32 -10.87 3.51
C SER A 95 -1.70 -11.80 4.68
N ARG A 96 -1.01 -12.94 4.88
CA ARG A 96 -1.34 -13.89 5.97
C ARG A 96 -0.55 -13.65 7.26
N GLN A 97 0.66 -13.11 7.19
CA GLN A 97 1.40 -12.66 8.39
C GLN A 97 0.98 -11.26 8.87
N GLY A 98 0.52 -10.38 7.96
CA GLY A 98 0.02 -9.05 8.32
C GLY A 98 -1.25 -9.10 9.18
N ALA A 99 -2.19 -10.02 8.92
CA ALA A 99 -3.45 -10.09 9.65
C ALA A 99 -3.30 -10.37 11.17
N ALA A 100 -2.21 -11.02 11.59
CA ALA A 100 -1.93 -11.31 13.00
C ALA A 100 -0.96 -10.32 13.66
N ALA A 101 -0.14 -9.60 12.88
CA ALA A 101 0.86 -8.66 13.37
C ALA A 101 0.37 -7.20 13.47
N LEU A 102 -0.78 -6.86 12.87
CA LEU A 102 -1.32 -5.49 12.84
C LEU A 102 -1.96 -5.00 14.15
N LEU A 103 -1.87 -5.78 15.24
CA LEU A 103 -2.40 -5.39 16.56
C LEU A 103 -1.35 -4.78 17.51
N THR A 104 -0.08 -4.67 17.10
CA THR A 104 0.95 -3.99 17.90
C THR A 104 0.94 -2.48 17.62
N PRO A 105 0.83 -1.62 18.65
CA PRO A 105 0.79 -0.16 18.50
C PRO A 105 2.03 0.43 17.80
N ASP A 106 3.15 -0.28 17.80
CA ASP A 106 4.39 0.09 17.11
C ASP A 106 4.23 0.16 15.58
N VAL A 107 3.45 -0.76 14.99
CA VAL A 107 3.28 -0.85 13.52
C VAL A 107 2.41 0.29 13.00
N ALA A 108 1.42 0.72 13.77
CA ALA A 108 0.57 1.86 13.42
C ALA A 108 1.35 3.18 13.48
N ALA A 109 2.22 3.35 14.49
CA ALA A 109 3.10 4.49 14.60
C ALA A 109 4.11 4.54 13.43
N GLU A 110 4.75 3.41 13.10
CA GLU A 110 5.65 3.31 11.96
C GLU A 110 4.95 3.62 10.64
N LEU A 111 3.74 3.08 10.42
CA LEU A 111 2.96 3.37 9.21
C LEU A 111 2.63 4.87 9.07
N SER A 112 2.22 5.51 10.17
CA SER A 112 1.94 6.95 10.18
C SER A 112 3.18 7.79 9.88
N SER A 113 4.36 7.37 10.34
CA SER A 113 5.63 8.03 10.05
C SER A 113 6.00 7.93 8.56
N LEU A 114 5.81 6.75 7.95
CA LEU A 114 6.05 6.52 6.53
C LEU A 114 5.07 7.32 5.66
N GLU A 115 3.83 7.51 6.10
CA GLU A 115 2.86 8.34 5.39
C GLU A 115 3.19 9.84 5.49
N ALA A 116 3.68 10.30 6.64
CA ALA A 116 4.20 11.66 6.78
C ALA A 116 5.39 11.92 5.84
N GLU A 117 6.32 10.96 5.75
CA GLU A 117 7.46 11.04 4.82
C GLU A 117 6.98 11.12 3.35
N ARG A 118 6.01 10.30 2.95
CA ARG A 118 5.42 10.36 1.61
C ARG A 118 4.79 11.71 1.31
N ILE A 119 4.05 12.28 2.26
CA ILE A 119 3.45 13.61 2.11
C ILE A 119 4.54 14.68 1.93
N GLN A 120 5.64 14.58 2.68
CA GLN A 120 6.77 15.49 2.54
C GLN A 120 7.47 15.35 1.19
N LYS A 121 7.69 14.10 0.73
CA LYS A 121 8.26 13.81 -0.59
C LYS A 121 7.37 14.35 -1.71
N LEU A 122 6.06 14.17 -1.61
CA LEU A 122 5.09 14.72 -2.54
C LEU A 122 5.16 16.26 -2.59
N ALA A 123 5.23 16.93 -1.44
CA ALA A 123 5.39 18.38 -1.37
C ALA A 123 6.71 18.87 -1.99
N HIS A 124 7.81 18.14 -1.79
CA HIS A 124 9.08 18.47 -2.42
C HIS A 124 9.01 18.33 -3.95
N LEU A 125 8.39 17.26 -4.44
CA LEU A 125 8.20 17.00 -5.85
C LEU A 125 7.32 18.07 -6.52
N THR A 126 6.23 18.50 -5.88
CA THR A 126 5.37 19.56 -6.44
C THR A 126 6.08 20.90 -6.53
N LEU A 127 6.85 21.28 -5.51
CA LEU A 127 7.65 22.50 -5.51
C LEU A 127 8.69 22.47 -6.63
N ARG A 128 9.45 21.36 -6.72
CA ARG A 128 10.50 21.20 -7.74
C ARG A 128 9.93 21.19 -9.16
N ALA A 129 8.89 20.40 -9.42
CA ALA A 129 8.30 20.30 -10.75
C ALA A 129 7.53 21.59 -11.12
N GLY A 130 6.80 22.16 -10.16
CA GLY A 130 5.97 23.35 -10.34
C GLY A 130 6.74 24.60 -10.79
N ALA A 131 8.01 24.73 -10.37
CA ALA A 131 8.89 25.81 -10.81
C ALA A 131 9.14 25.80 -12.33
N SER A 132 9.13 24.61 -12.94
CA SER A 132 9.36 24.45 -14.37
C SER A 132 8.09 24.60 -15.21
N LEU A 133 6.91 24.33 -14.63
CA LEU A 133 5.64 24.27 -15.36
C LEU A 133 5.05 25.66 -15.65
N ASN A 134 4.26 25.75 -16.73
CA ASN A 134 3.43 26.91 -17.01
C ASN A 134 2.35 27.09 -15.90
N PRO A 135 1.74 28.29 -15.76
CA PRO A 135 0.80 28.57 -14.66
C PRO A 135 -0.41 27.62 -14.60
N ALA A 136 -0.98 27.26 -15.75
CA ALA A 136 -2.14 26.37 -15.82
C ALA A 136 -1.82 24.95 -15.36
N LEU A 137 -0.71 24.39 -15.81
CA LEU A 137 -0.22 23.06 -15.39
C LEU A 137 0.21 23.06 -13.92
N ARG A 138 0.81 24.14 -13.44
CA ARG A 138 1.16 24.30 -12.02
C ARG A 138 -0.08 24.24 -11.13
N GLN A 139 -1.18 24.90 -11.54
CA GLN A 139 -2.44 24.84 -10.82
C GLN A 139 -3.01 23.41 -10.79
N ARG A 140 -2.98 22.69 -11.92
CA ARG A 140 -3.44 21.28 -11.97
C ARG A 140 -2.56 20.35 -11.14
N LEU A 141 -1.24 20.55 -11.16
CA LEU A 141 -0.32 19.77 -10.34
C LEU A 141 -0.62 19.98 -8.85
N ASN A 142 -0.83 21.23 -8.43
CA ASN A 142 -1.18 21.54 -7.05
C ASN A 142 -2.53 20.93 -6.64
N ALA A 143 -3.52 20.94 -7.53
CA ALA A 143 -4.81 20.30 -7.28
C ALA A 143 -4.68 18.78 -7.12
N ALA A 144 -3.97 18.11 -8.04
CA ALA A 144 -3.72 16.68 -8.00
C ALA A 144 -2.93 16.27 -6.74
N ALA A 145 -1.88 17.02 -6.39
CA ALA A 145 -1.08 16.74 -5.20
C ALA A 145 -1.84 16.99 -3.89
N THR A 146 -2.68 18.03 -3.83
CA THR A 146 -3.54 18.27 -2.67
C THR A 146 -4.53 17.13 -2.51
N ALA A 147 -5.20 16.71 -3.59
CA ALA A 147 -6.12 15.57 -3.55
C ALA A 147 -5.41 14.28 -3.12
N THR A 148 -4.20 14.03 -3.62
CA THR A 148 -3.38 12.86 -3.25
C THR A 148 -3.00 12.89 -1.77
N ARG A 149 -2.56 14.05 -1.26
CA ARG A 149 -2.24 14.25 0.16
C ARG A 149 -3.48 13.99 1.04
N ASP A 150 -4.63 14.49 0.63
CA ASP A 150 -5.86 14.35 1.40
C ASP A 150 -6.36 12.89 1.38
N ALA A 151 -6.21 12.19 0.26
CA ALA A 151 -6.47 10.75 0.16
C ALA A 151 -5.51 9.92 1.04
N LEU A 152 -4.21 10.24 1.05
CA LEU A 152 -3.24 9.60 1.95
C LEU A 152 -3.63 9.80 3.41
N ARG A 153 -3.98 11.03 3.82
CA ARG A 153 -4.43 11.32 5.19
C ARG A 153 -5.73 10.59 5.55
N ALA A 154 -6.68 10.54 4.62
CA ALA A 154 -7.96 9.87 4.86
C ALA A 154 -7.81 8.34 5.00
N THR A 155 -6.83 7.75 4.31
CA THR A 155 -6.58 6.30 4.34
C THR A 155 -5.63 5.87 5.47
N ALA A 156 -4.81 6.79 5.99
CA ALA A 156 -3.94 6.61 7.14
C ALA A 156 -4.67 6.20 8.43
N VAL A 157 -5.80 6.87 8.72
CA VAL A 157 -6.55 6.75 9.98
C VAL A 157 -7.13 5.34 10.18
N GLY A 158 -7.32 4.60 9.09
CA GLY A 158 -7.94 3.27 9.13
C GLY A 158 -7.02 2.15 9.59
N GLY A 159 -5.69 2.32 9.57
CA GLY A 159 -4.69 1.29 9.91
C GLY A 159 -4.74 -0.01 9.08
N VAL A 160 -5.76 -0.18 8.23
CA VAL A 160 -5.99 -1.35 7.40
C VAL A 160 -5.49 -1.07 5.99
N LEU A 161 -4.73 -2.02 5.42
CA LEU A 161 -4.31 -2.03 4.02
C LEU A 161 -5.53 -2.21 3.11
N THR A 162 -6.23 -1.12 2.81
CA THR A 162 -7.33 -1.10 1.85
C THR A 162 -6.81 -0.89 0.43
N ARG A 163 -7.65 -1.22 -0.57
CA ARG A 163 -7.34 -0.92 -1.97
C ARG A 163 -7.17 0.58 -2.18
N GLU A 164 -7.98 1.39 -1.51
CA GLU A 164 -7.92 2.84 -1.57
C GLU A 164 -6.60 3.38 -1.00
N ALA A 165 -6.10 2.80 0.10
CA ALA A 165 -4.80 3.15 0.66
C ALA A 165 -3.65 2.80 -0.31
N HIS A 166 -3.76 1.66 -1.00
CA HIS A 166 -2.79 1.29 -2.04
C HIS A 166 -2.83 2.26 -3.21
N ASP A 167 -4.01 2.58 -3.75
CA ASP A 167 -4.18 3.51 -4.86
C ASP A 167 -3.62 4.90 -4.52
N ALA A 168 -3.85 5.39 -3.28
CA ALA A 168 -3.31 6.68 -2.84
C ALA A 168 -1.78 6.70 -2.73
N ARG A 169 -1.19 5.60 -2.24
CA ARG A 169 0.27 5.44 -2.18
C ARG A 169 0.88 5.32 -3.57
N GLN A 170 0.28 4.53 -4.45
CA GLN A 170 0.72 4.39 -5.84
C GLN A 170 0.67 5.74 -6.59
N ALA A 171 -0.39 6.52 -6.39
CA ALA A 171 -0.50 7.85 -6.99
C ALA A 171 0.65 8.77 -6.55
N ALA A 172 1.05 8.72 -5.28
CA ALA A 172 2.11 9.56 -4.72
C ALA A 172 3.52 9.08 -5.07
N ASP A 173 3.76 7.77 -5.03
CA ASP A 173 5.09 7.18 -5.19
C ASP A 173 5.46 6.91 -6.66
N ASP A 174 4.47 6.64 -7.52
CA ASP A 174 4.69 6.21 -8.91
C ASP A 174 3.99 7.14 -9.93
N ASP A 175 2.67 7.30 -9.87
CA ASP A 175 1.90 7.89 -10.99
C ASP A 175 2.22 9.38 -11.21
N LEU A 176 2.23 10.19 -10.14
CA LEU A 176 2.61 11.62 -10.21
C LEU A 176 4.06 11.82 -10.64
N PRO A 177 5.07 11.17 -10.02
CA PRO A 177 6.45 11.22 -10.48
C PRO A 177 6.61 10.80 -11.94
N ALA A 178 5.98 9.71 -12.37
CA ALA A 178 6.09 9.20 -13.74
C ALA A 178 5.47 10.15 -14.77
N ALA A 179 4.32 10.74 -14.48
CA ALA A 179 3.69 11.73 -15.35
C ALA A 179 4.60 12.97 -15.54
N LEU A 180 5.21 13.44 -14.45
CA LEU A 180 6.11 14.60 -14.48
C LEU A 180 7.43 14.29 -15.17
N SER A 181 8.02 13.11 -14.96
CA SER A 181 9.26 12.72 -15.64
C SER A 181 9.03 12.58 -17.14
N ALA A 182 7.94 11.93 -17.56
CA ALA A 182 7.59 11.78 -18.97
C ALA A 182 7.41 13.15 -19.66
N TYR A 183 6.78 14.11 -18.98
CA TYR A 183 6.67 15.48 -19.49
C TYR A 183 8.02 16.20 -19.54
N GLN A 184 8.89 16.03 -18.54
CA GLN A 184 10.23 16.61 -18.54
C GLN A 184 11.08 16.08 -19.70
N ASP A 185 11.02 14.77 -19.97
CA ASP A 185 11.73 14.14 -21.09
C ASP A 185 11.27 14.68 -22.45
N LEU A 186 9.94 14.87 -22.62
CA LEU A 186 9.37 15.52 -23.82
C LEU A 186 9.87 16.96 -23.96
N ARG A 187 9.92 17.70 -22.85
CA ARG A 187 10.40 19.08 -22.85
C ARG A 187 11.87 19.19 -23.21
N THR A 188 12.74 18.31 -22.70
CA THR A 188 14.17 18.33 -23.04
C THR A 188 14.43 17.98 -24.50
N THR A 189 13.58 17.15 -25.10
CA THR A 189 13.70 16.71 -26.50
C THR A 189 13.11 17.73 -27.49
N GLY A 190 12.26 18.65 -27.03
CA GLY A 190 11.71 19.77 -27.81
C GLY A 190 10.61 19.39 -28.81
N SER A 191 10.38 18.10 -29.09
CA SER A 191 9.31 17.62 -29.96
C SER A 191 7.97 17.53 -29.22
N ASN A 192 6.89 18.04 -29.84
CA ASN A 192 5.50 17.87 -29.39
C ASN A 192 5.18 18.41 -27.97
N LEU A 193 5.84 19.50 -27.55
CA LEU A 193 5.63 20.08 -26.21
C LEU A 193 4.17 20.44 -25.93
N SER A 194 3.47 21.06 -26.89
CA SER A 194 2.06 21.44 -26.75
C SER A 194 1.15 20.23 -26.52
N TYR A 195 1.39 19.13 -27.25
CA TYR A 195 0.68 17.87 -27.04
C TYR A 195 1.01 17.27 -25.67
N GLY A 196 2.28 17.32 -25.25
CA GLY A 196 2.72 16.90 -23.92
C GLY A 196 2.06 17.69 -22.78
N GLU A 197 1.83 18.99 -22.95
CA GLU A 197 1.09 19.81 -21.99
C GLU A 197 -0.37 19.37 -21.85
N VAL A 198 -1.05 19.07 -22.97
CA VAL A 198 -2.43 18.55 -22.94
C VAL A 198 -2.49 17.20 -22.23
N LEU A 199 -1.56 16.30 -22.55
CA LEU A 199 -1.52 14.95 -21.98
C LEU A 199 -1.21 14.97 -20.48
N LEU A 200 -0.24 15.78 -20.04
CA LEU A 200 0.04 15.97 -18.61
C LEU A 200 -1.18 16.55 -17.88
N SER A 201 -1.83 17.55 -18.48
CA SER A 201 -3.02 18.19 -17.93
C SER A 201 -4.16 17.19 -17.71
N GLU A 202 -4.35 16.25 -18.64
CA GLU A 202 -5.35 15.18 -18.54
C GLU A 202 -4.99 14.16 -17.47
N GLN A 203 -3.74 13.69 -17.42
CA GLN A 203 -3.25 12.75 -16.40
C GLN A 203 -3.42 13.32 -14.99
N LEU A 204 -3.03 14.58 -14.78
CA LEU A 204 -3.19 15.25 -13.48
C LEU A 204 -4.67 15.30 -13.06
N SER A 205 -5.59 15.58 -14.00
CA SER A 205 -7.03 15.59 -13.71
C SER A 205 -7.63 14.20 -13.47
N LEU A 206 -7.07 13.14 -14.05
CA LEU A 206 -7.47 11.76 -13.73
C LEU A 206 -7.04 11.38 -12.30
N ILE A 207 -5.79 11.68 -11.94
CA ILE A 207 -5.25 11.46 -10.60
C ILE A 207 -6.06 12.25 -9.56
N GLU A 208 -6.27 13.55 -9.80
CA GLU A 208 -7.06 14.43 -8.94
C GLU A 208 -8.46 13.86 -8.67
N ARG A 209 -9.20 13.49 -9.73
CA ARG A 209 -10.56 12.94 -9.60
C ARG A 209 -10.56 11.65 -8.78
N ARG A 210 -9.66 10.71 -9.08
CA ARG A 210 -9.60 9.44 -8.36
C ARG A 210 -9.29 9.63 -6.87
N MET A 211 -8.33 10.51 -6.55
CA MET A 211 -7.94 10.78 -5.17
C MET A 211 -9.04 11.51 -4.38
N ARG A 212 -9.76 12.45 -5.01
CA ARG A 212 -10.94 13.06 -4.38
C ARG A 212 -11.99 12.02 -4.04
N THR A 213 -12.35 11.15 -4.98
CA THR A 213 -13.32 10.07 -4.73
C THR A 213 -12.91 9.18 -3.56
N ILE A 214 -11.62 8.86 -3.42
CA ILE A 214 -11.11 8.09 -2.27
C ILE A 214 -11.31 8.86 -0.97
N SER A 215 -10.89 10.13 -0.91
CA SER A 215 -11.01 10.95 0.30
C SER A 215 -12.47 11.16 0.73
N GLU A 216 -13.38 11.39 -0.22
CA GLU A 216 -14.81 11.53 0.01
C GLU A 216 -15.45 10.23 0.47
N ALA A 217 -15.10 9.10 -0.13
CA ALA A 217 -15.60 7.78 0.28
C ALA A 217 -15.18 7.45 1.72
N GLN A 218 -13.94 7.75 2.10
CA GLN A 218 -13.47 7.58 3.47
C GLN A 218 -14.20 8.52 4.44
N ALA A 219 -14.36 9.80 4.09
CA ALA A 219 -15.11 10.75 4.91
C ALA A 219 -16.56 10.28 5.16
N GLN A 220 -17.25 9.82 4.11
CA GLN A 220 -18.59 9.26 4.24
C GLN A 220 -18.62 8.00 5.12
N GLN A 221 -17.62 7.13 5.01
CA GLN A 221 -17.52 5.93 5.84
C GLN A 221 -17.33 6.29 7.32
N HIS A 222 -16.51 7.31 7.63
CA HIS A 222 -16.35 7.82 8.98
C HIS A 222 -17.64 8.41 9.54
N THR A 223 -18.37 9.22 8.76
CA THR A 223 -19.67 9.76 9.18
C THR A 223 -20.68 8.66 9.48
N ARG A 224 -20.80 7.65 8.60
CA ARG A 224 -21.70 6.51 8.82
C ARG A 224 -21.35 5.73 10.09
N LYS A 225 -20.06 5.54 10.39
CA LYS A 225 -19.61 4.89 11.64
C LYS A 225 -19.99 5.71 12.86
N LEU A 226 -19.81 7.03 12.82
CA LEU A 226 -20.19 7.92 13.92
C LEU A 226 -21.71 7.95 14.15
N GLU A 227 -22.51 7.99 13.08
CA GLU A 227 -23.96 7.92 13.16
C GLU A 227 -24.46 6.58 13.71
N ALA A 228 -23.90 5.47 13.24
CA ALA A 228 -24.21 4.14 13.76
C ALA A 228 -23.83 4.02 15.24
N GLY A 229 -22.65 4.53 15.62
CA GLY A 229 -22.22 4.60 17.02
C GLY A 229 -23.17 5.44 17.87
N ARG A 230 -23.57 6.62 17.40
CA ARG A 230 -24.58 7.48 18.06
C ARG A 230 -25.89 6.74 18.25
N ARG A 231 -26.43 6.07 17.22
CA ARG A 231 -27.69 5.30 17.33
C ARG A 231 -27.58 4.15 18.32
N TYR A 232 -26.46 3.42 18.29
CA TYR A 232 -26.20 2.34 19.24
C TYR A 232 -26.14 2.85 20.68
N LEU A 233 -25.39 3.93 20.93
CA LEU A 233 -25.30 4.54 22.26
C LEU A 233 -26.65 5.09 22.70
N SER A 234 -27.38 5.76 21.80
CA SER A 234 -28.73 6.24 22.07
C SER A 234 -29.71 5.11 22.39
N ASN A 235 -29.61 3.93 21.77
CA ASN A 235 -30.47 2.79 22.09
C ASN A 235 -30.04 2.08 23.38
N LYS A 236 -28.74 2.10 23.71
CA LYS A 236 -28.19 1.42 24.89
C LYS A 236 -28.34 2.25 26.17
N TYR A 237 -28.23 3.57 26.06
CA TYR A 237 -28.22 4.50 27.19
C TYR A 237 -29.37 5.50 27.15
N GLY A 238 -30.02 5.69 25.99
CA GLY A 238 -31.29 6.41 25.90
C GLY A 238 -32.40 5.44 26.26
N GLU A 239 -32.55 5.26 27.57
CA GLU A 239 -33.79 5.00 28.30
C GLU A 239 -34.96 4.46 27.44
N ASP A 240 -35.26 3.17 27.56
CA ASP A 240 -36.47 2.67 28.25
C ASP A 240 -36.96 3.57 29.41
N ASN A 241 -37.17 4.86 29.17
CA ASN A 241 -37.94 5.76 30.05
C ASN A 241 -39.45 5.63 29.79
N ASP A 242 -39.85 4.45 29.32
CA ASP A 242 -41.18 3.88 29.57
C ASP A 242 -41.11 3.06 30.87
N LEU A 243 -40.84 3.73 31.99
CA LEU A 243 -41.38 3.32 33.27
C LEU A 243 -42.44 4.35 33.65
N SER A 244 -43.63 4.07 33.10
CA SER A 244 -44.94 4.16 33.75
C SER A 244 -44.93 4.38 35.27
#